data_AF-A0A950XU80-F1
#
_entry.id   AF-A0A950XU80-F1
#
_cell.length_a   1.000
_cell.length_b   1.000
_cell.length_c   1.000
_cell.angle_alpha   90.00
_cell.angle_beta   90.00
_cell.angle_gamma   90.00
#
_symmetry.space_group_name_H-M   'P 1'
#
loop_
_entity.id
_entity.type
_entity.pdbx_description
1 polymer ?
#
loop_
_entity_poly.entity_id
_entity_poly.type
_entity_poly.pdbx_seq_one_letter_code
_entity_poly.pdbx_strand_id
1 'polypeptide(L)'
;MHQFCLRDCFGQLVGPDWINGRTYIRFDIVGQAPPDTPREQLFVMLQALLAERLKLVVHQEKKELPYLAMVVGRNGAKLRPSTAAATQGPALAGRIISTRINMQTLAMLLSRFERQTVLDRTDLSGFFEIRLEWTPESLRTLPSGPDGAPPQINGQPVDIAGPSLYTAIQEQLGLKLESRKGPVEVLVVDSAEKNPAEN
;
A
#
# COMPACT_ATOMS: atom_id res chain seq x y z
N MET A 1 17.95 10.77 -6.65
CA MET A 1 17.78 10.08 -5.34
C MET A 1 16.71 9.02 -5.53
N HIS A 2 17.09 7.74 -5.54
CA HIS A 2 16.13 6.65 -5.62
C HIS A 2 15.84 6.20 -4.19
N GLN A 3 14.68 6.60 -3.65
CA GLN A 3 14.23 6.19 -2.33
C GLN A 3 13.72 4.75 -2.43
N PHE A 4 14.52 3.78 -1.97
CA PHE A 4 14.14 2.38 -1.96
C PHE A 4 13.23 2.10 -0.76
N CYS A 5 11.94 1.95 -1.02
CA CYS A 5 10.95 1.59 -0.01
C CYS A 5 10.86 0.06 0.06
N LEU A 6 11.50 -0.57 1.04
CA LEU A 6 11.39 -2.02 1.31
C LEU A 6 9.95 -2.47 1.64
N ARG A 7 9.02 -1.54 1.83
CA ARG A 7 7.59 -1.82 2.10
C ARG A 7 6.78 -2.17 0.85
N ASP A 8 7.30 -1.92 -0.36
CA ASP A 8 6.47 -1.95 -1.57
C ASP A 8 6.49 -3.29 -2.34
N CYS A 9 7.24 -4.30 -1.88
CA CYS A 9 7.32 -5.59 -2.58
C CYS A 9 6.88 -6.80 -1.77
N PHE A 10 6.85 -6.73 -0.44
CA PHE A 10 6.53 -7.86 0.42
C PHE A 10 5.57 -7.43 1.52
N GLY A 11 4.80 -8.39 2.06
CA GLY A 11 3.82 -8.19 3.12
C GLY A 11 4.41 -7.57 4.40
N GLN A 12 3.67 -7.66 5.51
CA GLN A 12 4.09 -7.05 6.77
C GLN A 12 5.54 -7.40 7.11
N LEU A 13 6.34 -6.38 7.42
CA LEU A 13 7.71 -6.54 7.89
C LEU A 13 7.68 -6.83 9.39
N VAL A 14 8.34 -7.90 9.81
CA VAL A 14 8.51 -8.27 11.22
C VAL A 14 10.00 -8.32 11.51
N GLY A 15 10.43 -7.90 12.70
CA GLY A 15 11.85 -7.79 13.03
C GLY A 15 12.06 -7.33 14.48
N PRO A 16 13.32 -7.13 14.90
CA PRO A 16 13.65 -6.69 16.24
C PRO A 16 12.94 -5.38 16.63
N ASP A 17 12.77 -5.13 17.92
CA ASP A 17 11.98 -4.01 18.46
C ASP A 17 12.41 -2.63 17.93
N TRP A 18 13.68 -2.46 17.58
CA TRP A 18 14.19 -1.21 17.01
C TRP A 18 13.77 -0.98 15.55
N ILE A 19 13.39 -2.02 14.81
CA ILE A 19 12.81 -1.93 13.45
C ILE A 19 11.32 -1.56 13.53
N ASN A 20 10.60 -2.09 14.51
CA ASN A 20 9.13 -1.94 14.63
C ASN A 20 8.69 -0.87 15.66
N GLY A 21 9.63 -0.24 16.35
CA GLY A 21 9.37 0.78 17.36
C GLY A 21 8.90 2.13 16.80
N ARG A 22 8.39 3.00 17.68
CA ARG A 22 7.92 4.36 17.32
C ARG A 22 9.04 5.28 16.79
N THR A 23 10.29 4.92 17.03
CA THR A 23 11.48 5.61 16.52
C THR A 23 11.99 4.87 15.30
N TYR A 24 11.46 5.20 14.12
CA TYR A 24 11.96 4.64 12.87
C TYR A 24 13.42 5.07 12.67
N ILE A 25 14.36 4.15 12.85
CA ILE A 25 15.76 4.37 12.48
C ILE A 25 15.82 4.26 10.95
N ARG A 26 16.08 5.39 10.28
CA ARG A 26 16.34 5.41 8.84
C ARG A 26 17.84 5.37 8.64
N PHE A 27 18.31 4.40 7.87
CA PHE A 27 19.67 4.37 7.39
C PHE A 27 19.72 5.06 6.03
N ASP A 28 20.67 5.99 5.89
CA ASP A 28 21.10 6.44 4.58
C ASP A 28 22.33 5.62 4.18
N ILE A 29 22.25 4.96 3.02
CA ILE A 29 23.27 4.06 2.54
C ILE A 29 23.72 4.59 1.18
N VAL A 30 24.92 5.15 1.15
CA VAL A 30 25.52 5.65 -0.07
C VAL A 30 26.30 4.52 -0.73
N GLY A 31 25.88 4.14 -1.94
CA GLY A 31 26.57 3.19 -2.79
C GLY A 31 26.95 3.85 -4.11
N GLN A 32 28.16 3.58 -4.60
CA GLN A 32 28.60 3.98 -5.93
C GLN A 32 28.46 2.79 -6.88
N ALA A 33 27.87 3.03 -8.04
CA ALA A 33 27.80 2.05 -9.11
C ALA A 33 28.37 2.68 -10.40
N PRO A 34 28.98 1.89 -11.29
CA PRO A 34 29.41 2.37 -12.59
C PRO A 34 28.25 3.04 -13.36
N PRO A 35 28.53 4.09 -14.17
CA PRO A 35 27.54 4.61 -15.10
C PRO A 35 27.03 3.48 -16.00
N ASP A 36 25.74 3.51 -16.34
CA ASP A 36 25.03 2.50 -17.15
C ASP A 36 24.74 1.14 -16.47
N THR A 37 24.90 1.03 -15.14
CA THR A 37 24.50 -0.19 -14.42
C THR A 37 22.99 -0.42 -14.53
N PRO A 38 22.52 -1.56 -15.07
CA PRO A 38 21.09 -1.84 -15.18
C PRO A 38 20.46 -1.97 -13.79
N ARG A 39 19.19 -1.59 -13.67
CA ARG A 39 18.48 -1.50 -12.40
C ARG A 39 18.48 -2.80 -11.60
N GLU A 40 18.38 -3.94 -12.29
CA GLU A 40 18.42 -5.27 -11.68
C GLU A 40 19.78 -5.52 -10.99
N GLN A 41 20.87 -5.13 -11.64
CA GLN A 41 22.22 -5.28 -11.10
C GLN A 41 22.49 -4.32 -9.94
N LEU A 42 21.92 -3.10 -9.98
CA LEU A 42 21.91 -2.19 -8.83
C LEU A 42 21.24 -2.83 -7.60
N PHE A 43 20.13 -3.56 -7.77
CA PHE A 43 19.47 -4.25 -6.67
C PHE A 43 20.32 -5.37 -6.09
N VAL A 44 21.04 -6.12 -6.92
CA VAL A 44 21.96 -7.17 -6.46
C VAL A 44 23.13 -6.56 -5.68
N MET A 45 23.73 -5.48 -6.19
CA MET A 45 24.79 -4.76 -5.46
C MET A 45 24.28 -4.17 -4.13
N LEU A 46 23.06 -3.64 -4.11
CA LEU A 46 22.42 -3.14 -2.89
C LEU A 46 22.17 -4.28 -1.89
N GLN A 47 21.67 -5.43 -2.33
CA GLN A 47 21.49 -6.60 -1.47
C GLN A 47 22.81 -7.05 -0.83
N ALA A 48 23.89 -7.12 -1.62
CA ALA A 48 25.22 -7.43 -1.12
C ALA A 48 25.68 -6.41 -0.07
N LEU A 49 25.50 -5.10 -0.34
CA LEU A 49 25.87 -4.04 0.59
C LEU A 49 25.05 -4.11 1.89
N LEU A 50 23.75 -4.37 1.81
CA LEU A 50 22.88 -4.57 2.98
C LEU A 50 23.31 -5.80 3.80
N ALA A 51 23.68 -6.90 3.13
CA ALA A 51 24.18 -8.09 3.79
C ALA A 51 25.55 -7.86 4.46
N GLU A 52 26.45 -7.11 3.84
CA GLU A 52 27.78 -6.85 4.39
C GLU A 52 27.77 -5.81 5.51
N ARG A 53 27.15 -4.64 5.26
CA ARG A 53 27.23 -3.50 6.19
C ARG A 53 26.22 -3.56 7.32
N LEU A 54 25.01 -4.04 7.05
CA LEU A 54 23.95 -4.16 8.05
C LEU A 54 23.85 -5.58 8.59
N LYS A 55 24.62 -6.55 8.06
CA LYS A 55 24.46 -7.98 8.40
C LYS A 55 23.00 -8.40 8.34
N LEU A 56 22.28 -7.87 7.35
CA LEU A 56 20.85 -8.05 7.19
C LEU A 56 20.57 -9.50 6.80
N VAL A 57 19.95 -10.25 7.71
CA VAL A 57 19.45 -11.59 7.46
C VAL A 57 17.93 -11.53 7.45
N VAL A 58 17.33 -11.97 6.35
CA VAL A 58 15.87 -12.02 6.20
C VAL A 58 15.43 -13.37 5.68
N HIS A 59 14.25 -13.81 6.10
CA HIS A 59 13.55 -14.93 5.50
C HIS A 59 12.05 -14.64 5.38
N GLN A 60 11.37 -15.43 4.56
CA GLN A 60 9.92 -15.37 4.45
C GLN A 60 9.29 -16.42 5.36
N GLU A 61 8.29 -16.02 6.12
CA GLU A 61 7.53 -16.90 7.01
C GLU A 61 6.04 -16.66 6.78
N LYS A 62 5.20 -17.68 7.03
CA LYS A 62 3.75 -17.51 7.10
C LYS A 62 3.33 -17.39 8.55
N LYS A 63 2.80 -16.24 8.94
CA LYS A 63 2.29 -16.01 10.29
C LYS A 63 0.78 -15.84 10.30
N GLU A 64 0.15 -16.39 11.33
CA GLU A 64 -1.26 -16.19 11.65
C GLU A 64 -1.48 -14.73 12.10
N LEU A 65 -1.96 -13.88 11.20
CA LEU A 65 -2.16 -12.45 11.46
C LEU A 65 -3.56 -12.01 11.04
N PRO A 66 -4.13 -10.98 11.71
CA PRO A 66 -5.39 -10.39 11.27
C PRO A 66 -5.17 -9.61 9.96
N TYR A 67 -6.00 -9.86 8.97
CA TYR A 67 -5.99 -9.19 7.67
C TYR A 67 -7.41 -8.89 7.20
N LEU A 68 -7.55 -7.98 6.26
CA LEU A 68 -8.81 -7.70 5.58
C LEU A 68 -8.84 -8.52 4.28
N ALA A 69 -9.77 -9.47 4.17
CA ALA A 69 -10.02 -10.18 2.93
C ALA A 69 -10.89 -9.32 2.02
N MET A 70 -10.38 -9.00 0.83
CA MET A 70 -11.18 -8.40 -0.24
C MET A 70 -11.90 -9.52 -0.99
N VAL A 71 -13.23 -9.57 -0.86
CA VAL A 71 -14.07 -10.63 -1.42
C VAL A 71 -15.17 -10.03 -2.29
N VAL A 72 -15.78 -10.84 -3.16
CA VAL A 72 -16.97 -10.42 -3.91
C VAL A 72 -18.15 -10.29 -2.94
N GLY A 73 -18.85 -9.16 -3.02
CA GLY A 73 -20.04 -8.90 -2.21
C GLY A 73 -21.25 -9.69 -2.67
N ARG A 74 -22.32 -9.68 -1.85
CA ARG A 74 -23.56 -10.42 -2.14
C ARG A 74 -24.23 -10.06 -3.47
N ASN A 75 -23.99 -8.84 -3.97
CA ASN A 75 -24.57 -8.32 -5.20
C ASN A 75 -23.70 -8.60 -6.44
N GLY A 76 -22.65 -9.41 -6.30
CA GLY A 76 -21.69 -9.67 -7.36
C GLY A 76 -20.73 -8.49 -7.62
N ALA A 77 -19.66 -8.76 -8.36
CA ALA A 77 -18.66 -7.76 -8.71
C ALA A 77 -19.20 -6.81 -9.78
N LYS A 78 -19.14 -5.50 -9.50
CA LYS A 78 -19.53 -4.42 -10.42
C LYS A 78 -18.30 -3.82 -11.10
N LEU A 79 -17.49 -4.68 -11.71
CA LEU A 79 -16.23 -4.29 -12.33
C LEU A 79 -16.33 -4.35 -13.84
N ARG A 80 -15.71 -3.37 -14.52
CA ARG A 80 -15.59 -3.37 -15.98
C ARG A 80 -14.25 -3.99 -16.37
N PRO A 81 -14.21 -5.07 -17.16
CA PRO A 81 -12.96 -5.58 -17.71
C PRO A 81 -12.26 -4.51 -18.55
N SER A 82 -10.93 -4.47 -18.50
CA SER A 82 -10.14 -3.51 -19.28
C SER A 82 -9.07 -4.19 -20.12
N THR A 83 -9.03 -3.82 -21.39
CA THR A 83 -7.96 -4.15 -22.34
C THR A 83 -7.12 -2.93 -22.72
N ALA A 84 -7.49 -1.73 -22.26
CA ALA A 84 -6.82 -0.47 -22.56
C ALA A 84 -5.47 -0.34 -21.84
N ALA A 85 -4.61 0.57 -22.31
CA ALA A 85 -3.38 0.93 -21.61
C ALA A 85 -3.70 1.62 -20.27
N ALA A 86 -2.86 1.39 -19.26
CA ALA A 86 -3.05 1.95 -17.93
C ALA A 86 -2.78 3.47 -17.94
N THR A 87 -3.77 4.26 -17.54
CA THR A 87 -3.62 5.68 -17.25
C THR A 87 -3.85 5.85 -15.76
N GLN A 88 -2.81 6.28 -15.04
CA GLN A 88 -2.93 6.61 -13.63
C GLN A 88 -3.38 8.06 -13.52
N GLY A 89 -4.57 8.28 -12.94
CA GLY A 89 -5.02 9.61 -12.57
C GLY A 89 -4.33 10.09 -11.29
N PRO A 90 -4.31 11.39 -11.00
CA PRO A 90 -3.79 11.90 -9.74
C PRO A 90 -4.56 11.30 -8.57
N ALA A 91 -3.83 10.68 -7.63
CA ALA A 91 -4.39 10.17 -6.39
C ALA A 91 -4.72 11.36 -5.46
N LEU A 92 -5.96 11.84 -5.53
CA LEU A 92 -6.52 12.71 -4.51
C LEU A 92 -6.98 11.84 -3.33
N ALA A 93 -6.84 12.35 -2.10
CA ALA A 93 -7.33 11.65 -0.92
C ALA A 93 -8.82 11.30 -1.09
N GLY A 94 -9.17 10.02 -1.00
CA GLY A 94 -10.54 9.56 -1.21
C GLY A 94 -10.88 9.10 -2.64
N ARG A 95 -9.91 8.97 -3.54
CA ARG A 95 -10.18 8.50 -4.92
C ARG A 95 -9.12 7.53 -5.43
N ILE A 96 -9.58 6.44 -6.04
CA ILE A 96 -8.76 5.54 -6.87
C ILE A 96 -9.42 5.47 -8.25
N ILE A 97 -8.77 6.06 -9.25
CA ILE A 97 -9.19 5.99 -10.64
C ILE A 97 -8.05 5.38 -11.44
N SER A 98 -8.30 4.23 -12.05
CA SER A 98 -7.37 3.58 -12.95
C SER A 98 -8.10 2.88 -14.07
N THR A 99 -7.61 3.04 -15.28
CA THR A 99 -8.17 2.37 -16.46
C THR A 99 -7.76 0.91 -16.56
N ARG A 100 -6.74 0.45 -15.83
CA ARG A 100 -6.28 -0.94 -15.88
C ARG A 100 -5.51 -1.35 -14.62
N ILE A 101 -6.15 -2.08 -13.70
CA ILE A 101 -5.47 -2.77 -12.58
C ILE A 101 -6.02 -4.17 -12.34
N ASN A 102 -5.20 -5.05 -11.78
CA ASN A 102 -5.66 -6.34 -11.25
C ASN A 102 -6.07 -6.19 -9.76
N MET A 103 -6.74 -7.21 -9.23
CA MET A 103 -7.25 -7.20 -7.85
C MET A 103 -6.13 -7.18 -6.79
N GLN A 104 -4.97 -7.78 -7.07
CA GLN A 104 -3.80 -7.70 -6.20
C GLN A 104 -3.31 -6.25 -6.04
N THR A 105 -3.28 -5.49 -7.14
CA THR A 105 -2.88 -4.07 -7.12
C THR A 105 -3.91 -3.23 -6.37
N LEU A 106 -5.21 -3.49 -6.56
CA LEU A 106 -6.26 -2.81 -5.81
C LEU A 106 -6.14 -3.08 -4.31
N ALA A 107 -5.93 -4.34 -3.90
CA ALA A 107 -5.71 -4.72 -2.50
C ALA A 107 -4.49 -4.01 -1.90
N MET A 108 -3.39 -3.90 -2.64
CA MET A 108 -2.21 -3.16 -2.22
C MET A 108 -2.51 -1.67 -1.98
N LEU A 109 -3.27 -1.04 -2.88
CA LEU A 109 -3.68 0.36 -2.72
C LEU A 109 -4.59 0.54 -1.49
N LEU A 110 -5.57 -0.34 -1.29
CA LEU A 110 -6.47 -0.30 -0.14
C LEU A 110 -5.74 -0.52 1.19
N SER A 111 -4.71 -1.38 1.20
CA SER A 111 -3.88 -1.62 2.39
C SER A 111 -3.20 -0.33 2.89
N ARG A 112 -2.81 0.56 1.97
CA ARG A 112 -2.21 1.86 2.33
C ARG A 112 -3.21 2.79 3.02
N PHE A 113 -4.48 2.73 2.64
CA PHE A 113 -5.54 3.56 3.22
C PHE A 113 -6.01 3.02 4.57
N GLU A 114 -6.24 1.71 4.68
CA GLU A 114 -6.70 1.06 5.93
C GLU A 114 -5.57 0.89 6.96
N ARG A 115 -4.30 1.06 6.56
CA ARG A 115 -3.12 0.77 7.40
C ARG A 115 -3.10 -0.67 7.95
N GLN A 116 -3.82 -1.57 7.29
CA GLN A 116 -3.89 -2.99 7.57
C GLN A 116 -3.74 -3.75 6.27
N THR A 117 -3.16 -4.94 6.32
CA THR A 117 -3.00 -5.79 5.14
C THR A 117 -4.37 -6.18 4.58
N VAL A 118 -4.58 -5.84 3.30
CA VAL A 118 -5.71 -6.31 2.50
C VAL A 118 -5.21 -7.39 1.55
N LEU A 119 -5.85 -8.56 1.56
CA LEU A 119 -5.54 -9.67 0.66
C LEU A 119 -6.66 -9.89 -0.34
N ASP A 120 -6.32 -10.07 -1.61
CA ASP A 120 -7.29 -10.46 -2.64
C ASP A 120 -7.78 -11.90 -2.40
N ARG A 121 -9.09 -12.03 -2.25
CA ARG A 121 -9.86 -13.28 -2.10
C ARG A 121 -11.14 -13.20 -2.95
N THR A 122 -11.08 -12.46 -4.06
CA THR A 122 -12.21 -12.26 -4.96
C THR A 122 -12.37 -13.37 -6.00
N ASP A 123 -11.32 -14.17 -6.21
CA ASP A 123 -11.19 -15.14 -7.32
C ASP A 123 -11.36 -14.50 -8.71
N LEU A 124 -11.23 -13.18 -8.82
CA LEU A 124 -11.34 -12.42 -10.07
C LEU A 124 -9.96 -12.27 -10.72
N SER A 125 -9.74 -13.01 -11.79
CA SER A 125 -8.54 -12.86 -12.64
C SER A 125 -8.73 -11.80 -13.72
N GLY A 126 -7.64 -11.17 -14.15
CA GLY A 126 -7.61 -10.22 -15.25
C GLY A 126 -7.40 -8.77 -14.80
N PHE A 127 -7.71 -7.84 -15.70
CA PHE A 127 -7.55 -6.42 -15.47
C PHE A 127 -8.90 -5.72 -15.56
N PHE A 128 -9.10 -4.75 -14.69
CA PHE A 128 -10.36 -4.02 -14.54
C PHE A 128 -10.11 -2.52 -14.57
N GLU A 129 -11.08 -1.80 -15.10
CA GLU A 129 -11.24 -0.37 -14.88
C GLU A 129 -11.83 -0.18 -13.48
N ILE A 130 -11.14 0.62 -12.65
CA ILE A 130 -11.56 0.92 -11.29
C ILE A 130 -11.79 2.41 -11.18
N ARG A 131 -13.02 2.75 -10.76
CA ARG A 131 -13.38 4.09 -10.29
C ARG A 131 -13.99 3.93 -8.91
N LEU A 132 -13.22 4.26 -7.90
CA LEU A 132 -13.61 4.22 -6.50
C LEU A 132 -13.47 5.62 -5.91
N GLU A 133 -14.55 6.16 -5.36
CA GLU A 133 -14.57 7.47 -4.71
C GLU A 133 -15.24 7.35 -3.32
N TRP A 134 -14.60 7.88 -2.29
CA TRP A 134 -15.10 7.89 -0.91
C TRP A 134 -14.62 9.15 -0.19
N THR A 135 -15.25 9.47 0.94
CA THR A 135 -14.77 10.53 1.83
C THR A 135 -13.87 9.91 2.90
N PRO A 136 -12.57 10.26 2.96
CA PRO A 136 -11.69 9.84 4.06
C PRO A 136 -12.18 10.39 5.40
N GLU A 137 -12.07 9.58 6.46
CA GLU A 137 -12.54 9.97 7.79
C GLU A 137 -11.87 11.25 8.32
N SER A 138 -10.59 11.45 7.98
CA SER A 138 -9.85 12.67 8.32
C SER A 138 -10.43 13.96 7.70
N LEU A 139 -11.15 13.85 6.58
CA LEU A 139 -11.81 15.01 5.96
C LEU A 139 -13.15 15.32 6.64
N ARG A 140 -13.82 14.32 7.22
CA ARG A 140 -15.10 14.49 7.92
C ARG A 140 -14.96 15.29 9.21
N THR A 141 -13.78 15.28 9.80
CA THR A 141 -13.46 16.06 11.01
C THR A 141 -13.04 17.49 10.71
N LEU A 142 -12.97 17.90 9.44
CA LEU A 142 -12.62 19.27 9.10
C LEU A 142 -13.74 20.23 9.52
N PRO A 143 -13.42 21.37 10.15
CA PRO A 143 -14.42 22.36 10.47
C PRO A 143 -15.02 22.92 9.19
N SER A 144 -16.35 23.03 9.15
CA SER A 144 -17.06 23.73 8.08
C SER A 144 -16.60 25.20 8.02
N GLY A 145 -16.66 25.78 6.82
CA GLY A 145 -16.40 27.20 6.63
C GLY A 145 -17.49 28.08 7.27
N PRO A 146 -17.32 29.42 7.20
CA PRO A 146 -18.36 30.37 7.58
C PRO A 146 -19.70 30.00 6.95
N ASP A 147 -20.79 30.20 7.69
CA ASP A 147 -22.16 29.95 7.22
C ASP A 147 -22.46 28.51 6.76
N GLY A 148 -21.67 27.53 7.22
CA GLY A 148 -21.86 26.11 6.87
C GLY A 148 -21.33 25.73 5.49
N ALA A 149 -20.49 26.58 4.88
CA ALA A 149 -19.84 26.26 3.60
C ALA A 149 -18.97 24.99 3.70
N PRO A 150 -18.88 24.17 2.64
CA PRO A 150 -18.01 22.99 2.63
C PRO A 150 -16.55 23.38 2.92
N PRO A 151 -15.81 22.56 3.68
CA PRO A 151 -14.39 22.81 3.92
C PRO A 151 -13.62 22.83 2.59
N GLN A 152 -12.64 23.71 2.49
CA GLN A 152 -11.83 23.88 1.27
C GLN A 152 -10.40 23.39 1.51
N ILE A 153 -9.87 22.62 0.57
CA ILE A 153 -8.44 22.27 0.51
C ILE A 153 -7.89 22.87 -0.78
N ASN A 154 -6.85 23.70 -0.68
CA ASN A 154 -6.26 24.43 -1.81
C ASN A 154 -7.29 25.21 -2.65
N GLY A 155 -8.30 25.81 -2.00
CA GLY A 155 -9.35 26.58 -2.66
C GLY A 155 -10.41 25.74 -3.38
N GLN A 156 -10.37 24.42 -3.29
CA GLN A 156 -11.41 23.53 -3.83
C GLN A 156 -12.34 23.05 -2.71
N PRO A 157 -13.67 23.16 -2.89
CA PRO A 157 -14.64 22.56 -1.97
C PRO A 157 -14.43 21.04 -1.87
N VAL A 158 -14.38 20.53 -0.65
CA VAL A 158 -14.26 19.11 -0.35
C VAL A 158 -15.63 18.58 0.07
N ASP A 159 -16.09 17.53 -0.61
CA ASP A 159 -17.30 16.83 -0.20
C ASP A 159 -16.99 15.91 0.99
N ILE A 160 -17.51 16.30 2.15
CA ILE A 160 -17.38 15.56 3.41
C ILE A 160 -18.58 14.62 3.68
N ALA A 161 -19.62 14.69 2.86
CA ALA A 161 -20.85 13.89 3.02
C ALA A 161 -20.84 12.60 2.20
N GLY A 162 -19.77 12.33 1.45
CA GLY A 162 -19.62 11.13 0.64
C GLY A 162 -19.52 9.83 1.47
N PRO A 163 -19.65 8.66 0.82
CA PRO A 163 -19.68 7.37 1.48
C PRO A 163 -18.37 7.04 2.19
N SER A 164 -18.43 6.14 3.18
CA SER A 164 -17.22 5.55 3.77
C SER A 164 -16.50 4.66 2.74
N LEU A 165 -15.22 4.33 2.97
CA LEU A 165 -14.49 3.43 2.08
C LEU A 165 -15.17 2.06 1.94
N TYR A 166 -15.64 1.48 3.05
CA TYR A 166 -16.37 0.20 3.05
C TYR A 166 -17.67 0.26 2.24
N THR A 167 -18.44 1.34 2.42
CA THR A 167 -19.66 1.60 1.66
C THR A 167 -19.36 1.76 0.17
N ALA A 168 -18.35 2.55 -0.18
CA ALA A 168 -17.94 2.80 -1.56
C ALA A 168 -17.49 1.51 -2.27
N ILE A 169 -16.68 0.69 -1.61
CA ILE A 169 -16.25 -0.62 -2.14
C ILE A 169 -17.46 -1.52 -2.43
N GLN A 170 -18.45 -1.53 -1.53
CA GLN A 170 -19.64 -2.35 -1.68
C GLN A 170 -20.60 -1.83 -2.76
N GLU A 171 -20.87 -0.53 -2.79
CA GLU A 171 -21.86 0.05 -3.69
C GLU A 171 -21.33 0.22 -5.12
N GLN A 172 -20.07 0.66 -5.25
CA GLN A 172 -19.46 1.03 -6.53
C GLN A 172 -18.77 -0.16 -7.20
N LEU A 173 -18.05 -0.99 -6.43
CA LEU A 173 -17.29 -2.13 -6.97
C LEU A 173 -17.99 -3.47 -6.75
N GLY A 174 -19.00 -3.53 -5.89
CA GLY A 174 -19.64 -4.81 -5.54
C GLY A 174 -18.71 -5.75 -4.78
N LEU A 175 -17.64 -5.23 -4.18
CA LEU A 175 -16.69 -5.99 -3.37
C LEU A 175 -16.96 -5.74 -1.89
N LYS A 176 -16.27 -6.44 -1.00
CA LYS A 176 -16.36 -6.25 0.45
C LYS A 176 -15.01 -6.51 1.10
N LEU A 177 -14.72 -5.76 2.16
CA LEU A 177 -13.61 -6.05 3.06
C LEU A 177 -14.15 -6.80 4.28
N GLU A 178 -13.56 -7.96 4.59
CA GLU A 178 -13.93 -8.77 5.73
C GLU A 178 -12.72 -9.01 6.63
N SER A 179 -12.86 -8.73 7.92
CA SER A 179 -11.83 -9.08 8.90
C SER A 179 -11.71 -10.59 9.00
N ARG A 180 -10.51 -11.11 8.73
CA ARG A 180 -10.18 -12.53 8.84
C ARG A 180 -8.83 -12.69 9.55
N LYS A 181 -8.60 -13.88 10.07
CA LYS A 181 -7.29 -14.33 10.56
C LYS A 181 -6.85 -15.49 9.70
N GLY A 182 -5.55 -15.55 9.42
CA GLY A 182 -4.99 -16.64 8.63
C GLY A 182 -3.52 -16.41 8.31
N PRO A 183 -2.91 -17.32 7.53
CA PRO A 183 -1.52 -17.24 7.16
C PRO A 183 -1.28 -16.08 6.19
N VAL A 184 -0.54 -15.08 6.65
CA VAL A 184 -0.03 -13.96 5.84
C VAL A 184 1.47 -14.17 5.65
N GLU A 185 1.94 -14.02 4.41
CA GLU A 185 3.37 -14.01 4.11
C GLU A 185 3.99 -12.73 4.65
N VAL A 186 4.98 -12.91 5.52
CA VAL A 186 5.72 -11.83 6.16
C VAL A 186 7.20 -11.97 5.85
N LEU A 187 7.87 -10.84 5.69
CA LEU A 187 9.33 -10.79 5.64
C LEU A 187 9.83 -10.60 7.07
N VAL A 188 10.54 -11.61 7.58
CA VAL A 188 11.13 -11.59 8.91
C VAL A 188 12.58 -11.14 8.78
N VAL A 189 12.95 -10.10 9.53
CA VAL A 189 14.35 -9.72 9.75
C VAL A 189 14.85 -10.49 10.96
N ASP A 190 15.70 -11.49 10.73
CA ASP A 190 16.31 -12.29 11.80
C ASP A 190 17.35 -11.49 12.55
N SER A 191 18.18 -10.76 11.82
CA SER A 191 19.21 -9.90 12.38
C SER A 191 19.49 -8.72 11.46
N ALA A 192 19.77 -7.58 12.08
CA ALA A 192 20.42 -6.45 11.44
C ALA A 192 21.23 -5.70 12.50
N GLU A 193 22.44 -5.29 12.14
CA GLU A 193 23.31 -4.44 12.95
C GLU A 193 22.72 -3.02 12.99
N LYS A 194 22.46 -2.53 14.20
CA LYS A 194 21.92 -1.18 14.41
C LYS A 194 22.91 -0.09 14.00
N ASN A 195 24.20 -0.40 14.02
CA ASN A 195 25.28 0.49 13.58
C ASN A 195 25.95 -0.18 12.36
N PRO A 196 25.72 0.31 11.13
CA PRO A 196 26.37 -0.27 9.97
C PRO A 196 27.89 -0.07 10.03
N ALA A 197 28.65 -0.97 9.39
CA ALA A 197 30.10 -0.80 9.25
C ALA A 197 30.44 0.53 8.55
N GLU A 198 31.56 1.16 8.95
CA GLU A 198 32.02 2.45 8.39
C GLU A 198 32.20 2.41 6.87
N ASN A 199 32.02 3.58 6.23
CA ASN A 199 32.10 3.78 4.78
C ASN A 199 33.52 3.83 4.26
#